data_AF-A0A356KKK5-F1
#
_entry.id   AF-A0A356KKK5-F1
#
_cell.length_a   1.000
_cell.length_b   1.000
_cell.length_c   1.000
_cell.angle_alpha   90.00
_cell.angle_beta   90.00
_cell.angle_gamma   90.00
#
_symmetry.space_group_name_H-M   'P 1'
#
loop_
_entity.id
_entity.type
_entity.pdbx_description
1 polymer ?
#
loop_
_entity_poly.entity_id
_entity_poly.type
_entity_poly.pdbx_seq_one_letter_code
_entity_poly.pdbx_strand_id
1 'polypeptide(L)'
;MSDERLRNLEQRFHESGQVEDEAAWLVERIRVGGLSRAQLNLAASLGYPAARLALGRPPEHDLGRTLEAMRGTERELRARIALALARFLQERLQRPEWAAALARVSEWLAAPSARTAQACASEDPHEWGEEPGWIAVADALWCVTEASDREEPYPPYHYEAWEEACEISGNPAAVALALQASLRPWVLPLD
;
A
#
# COMPACT_ATOMS: atom_id res chain seq x y z
N MET A 1 -8.34 25.48 17.25
CA MET A 1 -7.18 26.18 16.65
C MET A 1 -6.33 25.27 15.75
N SER A 2 -6.19 23.97 16.04
CA SER A 2 -5.53 23.01 15.14
C SER A 2 -6.09 23.02 13.72
N ASP A 3 -7.42 23.09 13.59
CA ASP A 3 -8.10 22.91 12.32
C ASP A 3 -8.00 24.14 11.40
N GLU A 4 -7.78 25.33 11.97
CA GLU A 4 -7.56 26.54 11.18
C GLU A 4 -6.17 26.54 10.55
N ARG A 5 -5.15 26.13 11.34
CA ARG A 5 -3.79 25.98 10.83
C ARG A 5 -3.72 24.91 9.73
N LEU A 6 -4.37 23.76 9.92
CA LEU A 6 -4.40 22.70 8.92
C LEU A 6 -5.03 23.18 7.60
N ARG A 7 -6.20 23.83 7.67
CA ARG A 7 -6.89 24.39 6.50
C ARG A 7 -6.06 25.45 5.77
N ASN A 8 -5.36 26.31 6.50
CA ASN A 8 -4.49 27.33 5.89
C ASN A 8 -3.29 26.69 5.16
N LEU A 9 -2.72 25.60 5.70
CA LEU A 9 -1.61 24.88 5.03
C LEU A 9 -2.10 24.13 3.80
N GLU A 10 -3.26 23.50 3.89
CA GLU A 10 -3.93 22.83 2.78
C GLU A 10 -4.23 23.80 1.64
N GLN A 11 -4.87 24.93 1.95
CA GLN A 11 -5.17 25.97 0.97
C GLN A 11 -3.89 26.48 0.29
N ARG A 12 -2.84 26.77 1.06
CA ARG A 12 -1.55 27.21 0.52
C ARG A 12 -0.95 26.19 -0.43
N PHE A 13 -0.99 24.91 -0.07
CA PHE A 13 -0.51 23.84 -0.93
C PHE A 13 -1.32 23.76 -2.23
N HIS A 14 -2.66 23.83 -2.18
CA HIS A 14 -3.49 23.82 -3.39
C HIS A 14 -3.24 25.04 -4.29
N GLU A 15 -2.99 26.21 -3.71
CA GLU A 15 -2.68 27.43 -4.45
C GLU A 15 -1.28 27.41 -5.08
N SER A 16 -0.28 26.88 -4.38
CA SER A 16 1.11 26.96 -4.81
C SER A 16 1.57 25.75 -5.63
N GLY A 17 1.00 24.56 -5.36
CA GLY A 17 1.46 23.28 -5.87
C GLY A 17 2.89 22.91 -5.45
N GLN A 18 3.50 23.64 -4.51
CA GLN A 18 4.90 23.45 -4.12
C GLN A 18 5.06 22.28 -3.14
N VAL A 19 6.17 21.56 -3.29
CA VAL A 19 6.50 20.39 -2.46
C VAL A 19 6.69 20.78 -0.99
N GLU A 20 7.20 21.98 -0.73
CA GLU A 20 7.43 22.53 0.61
C GLU A 20 6.12 22.81 1.35
N ASP A 21 5.13 23.38 0.66
CA ASP A 21 3.82 23.64 1.23
C ASP A 21 3.07 22.32 1.49
N GLU A 22 3.16 21.36 0.58
CA GLU A 22 2.62 20.01 0.77
C GLU A 22 3.27 19.32 1.98
N ALA A 23 4.60 19.35 2.09
CA ALA A 23 5.32 18.75 3.20
C ALA A 23 4.89 19.36 4.55
N ALA A 24 4.73 20.69 4.60
CA ALA A 24 4.25 21.39 5.78
C ALA A 24 2.82 20.97 6.17
N TRP A 25 1.94 20.78 5.18
CA TRP A 25 0.58 20.25 5.38
C TRP A 25 0.60 18.81 5.91
N LEU A 26 1.43 17.92 5.34
CA LEU A 26 1.56 16.52 5.79
C LEU A 26 2.07 16.41 7.24
N VAL A 27 3.03 17.25 7.63
CA VAL A 27 3.49 17.31 9.03
C VAL A 27 2.34 17.70 9.96
N GLU A 28 1.53 18.69 9.58
CA GLU A 28 0.38 19.12 10.37
C GLU A 28 -0.70 18.03 10.45
N ARG A 29 -0.95 17.27 9.37
CA ARG A 29 -1.87 16.12 9.38
C ARG A 29 -1.45 15.05 10.38
N ILE A 30 -0.16 14.74 10.48
CA ILE A 30 0.36 13.84 11.52
C ILE A 30 0.11 14.43 12.90
N ARG A 31 0.40 15.72 13.08
CA ARG A 31 0.25 16.40 14.37
C ARG A 31 -1.19 16.33 14.90
N VAL A 32 -2.19 16.40 14.01
CA VAL A 32 -3.61 16.30 14.39
C VAL A 32 -4.18 14.88 14.32
N GLY A 33 -3.36 13.88 13.96
CA GLY A 33 -3.77 12.48 13.87
C GLY A 33 -4.55 12.10 12.61
N GLY A 34 -4.65 12.99 11.61
CA GLY A 34 -5.31 12.73 10.33
C GLY A 34 -4.43 12.00 9.31
N LEU A 35 -3.17 11.70 9.68
CA LEU A 35 -2.24 10.88 8.91
C LEU A 35 -1.34 10.11 9.88
N SER A 36 -1.21 8.80 9.71
CA SER A 36 -0.30 8.00 10.53
C SER A 36 1.16 8.18 10.10
N ARG A 37 2.10 7.98 11.03
CA ARG A 37 3.53 7.97 10.71
C ARG A 37 3.90 6.84 9.72
N ALA A 38 3.20 5.71 9.80
CA ALA A 38 3.38 4.58 8.89
C ALA A 38 3.00 4.95 7.45
N GLN A 39 1.86 5.62 7.24
CA GLN A 39 1.45 6.14 5.94
C GLN A 39 2.50 7.10 5.35
N LEU A 40 3.00 8.05 6.16
CA LEU A 40 4.01 8.99 5.68
C LEU A 40 5.34 8.29 5.32
N ASN A 41 5.78 7.32 6.12
CA ASN A 41 6.96 6.51 5.81
C ASN A 41 6.77 5.73 4.50
N LEU A 42 5.61 5.11 4.30
CA LEU A 42 5.29 4.40 3.06
C LEU A 42 5.34 5.35 1.86
N ALA A 43 4.68 6.51 1.91
CA ALA A 43 4.75 7.50 0.83
C ALA A 43 6.19 7.91 0.53
N ALA A 44 7.01 8.14 1.56
CA ALA A 44 8.42 8.51 1.37
C ALA A 44 9.24 7.38 0.73
N SER A 45 9.03 6.13 1.14
CA SER A 45 9.68 4.94 0.56
C SER A 45 9.23 4.68 -0.89
N LEU A 46 8.00 5.05 -1.24
CA LEU A 46 7.49 5.07 -2.62
C LEU A 46 8.01 6.26 -3.43
N GLY A 47 8.86 7.11 -2.85
CA GLY A 47 9.50 8.22 -3.55
C GLY A 47 8.72 9.54 -3.55
N TYR A 48 7.63 9.66 -2.78
CA TYR A 48 6.81 10.88 -2.74
C TYR A 48 7.61 12.08 -2.21
N PRO A 49 7.86 13.13 -3.03
CA PRO A 49 8.78 14.21 -2.67
C PRO A 49 8.42 14.93 -1.36
N ALA A 50 7.15 15.30 -1.19
CA ALA A 50 6.70 16.03 0.00
C ALA A 50 6.77 15.17 1.27
N ALA A 51 6.56 13.85 1.16
CA ALA A 51 6.66 12.95 2.30
C ALA A 51 8.12 12.78 2.74
N ARG A 52 9.05 12.68 1.77
CA ARG A 52 10.50 12.68 2.03
C ARG A 52 10.93 13.96 2.73
N LEU A 53 10.46 15.10 2.24
CA LEU A 53 10.75 16.41 2.83
C LEU A 53 10.16 16.53 4.24
N ALA A 54 8.91 16.11 4.45
CA ALA A 54 8.23 16.11 5.75
C ALA A 54 8.93 15.26 6.81
N LEU A 55 9.56 14.14 6.41
CA LEU A 55 10.33 13.30 7.33
C LEU A 55 11.70 13.89 7.70
N GLY A 56 12.19 14.90 6.96
CA GLY A 56 13.48 15.56 7.21
C GLY A 56 14.70 14.64 7.05
N ARG A 57 14.53 13.47 6.44
CA ARG A 57 15.58 12.46 6.25
C ARG A 57 15.56 11.98 4.80
N PRO A 58 16.73 11.66 4.22
CA PRO A 58 16.73 10.86 3.00
C PRO A 58 15.97 9.56 3.29
N PRO A 59 15.01 9.14 2.44
CA PRO A 59 14.34 7.87 2.65
C PRO A 59 15.41 6.77 2.60
N GLU A 60 15.39 5.86 3.56
CA GLU A 60 16.00 4.56 3.32
C GLU A 60 15.18 3.95 2.19
N HIS A 61 15.78 3.72 1.02
CA HIS A 61 15.06 3.27 -0.20
C HIS A 61 14.63 1.80 -0.11
N ASP A 62 14.55 1.25 1.10
CA ASP A 62 14.22 -0.14 1.32
C ASP A 62 12.72 -0.25 1.58
N LEU A 63 11.96 -0.29 0.48
CA LEU A 63 10.53 -0.53 0.52
C LEU A 63 10.24 -1.88 1.19
N GLY A 64 11.08 -2.90 0.97
CA GLY A 64 11.00 -4.19 1.63
C GLY A 64 11.01 -4.07 3.15
N ARG A 65 11.98 -3.36 3.73
CA ARG A 65 12.00 -3.04 5.17
C ARG A 65 10.83 -2.18 5.61
N THR A 66 10.35 -1.29 4.75
CA THR A 66 9.17 -0.46 5.06
C THR A 66 7.94 -1.34 5.20
N LEU A 67 7.73 -2.29 4.29
CA LEU A 67 6.65 -3.29 4.34
C LEU A 67 6.79 -4.21 5.55
N GLU A 68 8.01 -4.61 5.87
CA GLU A 68 8.33 -5.41 7.05
C GLU A 68 7.98 -4.67 8.36
N ALA A 69 8.38 -3.40 8.47
CA ALA A 69 8.03 -2.54 9.61
C ALA A 69 6.52 -2.29 9.72
N MET A 70 5.80 -2.49 8.62
CA MET A 70 4.34 -2.37 8.55
C MET A 70 3.59 -3.65 8.96
N ARG A 71 4.27 -4.73 9.36
CA ARG A 71 3.61 -5.92 9.91
C ARG A 71 2.67 -5.63 11.09
N GLY A 72 2.97 -4.60 11.89
CA GLY A 72 2.12 -4.14 13.00
C GLY A 72 1.08 -3.08 12.63
N THR A 73 0.92 -2.75 11.34
CA THR A 73 0.04 -1.66 10.88
C THR A 73 -1.34 -2.14 10.43
N GLU A 74 -2.21 -1.18 10.12
CA GLU A 74 -3.59 -1.37 9.66
C GLU A 74 -3.65 -2.40 8.52
N ARG A 75 -4.35 -3.51 8.78
CA ARG A 75 -4.63 -4.61 7.83
C ARG A 75 -5.06 -4.12 6.44
N GLU A 76 -5.87 -3.07 6.41
CA GLU A 76 -6.36 -2.46 5.17
C GLU A 76 -5.21 -1.94 4.29
N LEU A 77 -4.20 -1.30 4.89
CA LEU A 77 -3.05 -0.77 4.18
C LEU A 77 -2.22 -1.89 3.54
N ARG A 78 -2.00 -2.99 4.28
CA ARG A 78 -1.31 -4.17 3.76
C ARG A 78 -2.06 -4.77 2.56
N ALA A 79 -3.38 -4.95 2.69
CA ALA A 79 -4.23 -5.44 1.60
C ALA A 79 -4.18 -4.52 0.36
N ARG A 80 -4.13 -3.18 0.54
CA ARG A 80 -4.02 -2.22 -0.56
C ARG A 80 -2.68 -2.34 -1.28
N ILE A 81 -1.57 -2.47 -0.55
CA ILE A 81 -0.24 -2.63 -1.15
C ILE A 81 -0.17 -3.94 -1.93
N ALA A 82 -0.59 -5.04 -1.32
CA ALA A 82 -0.60 -6.36 -1.94
C ALA A 82 -1.47 -6.38 -3.20
N LEU A 83 -2.68 -5.78 -3.15
CA LEU A 83 -3.54 -5.63 -4.32
C LEU A 83 -2.87 -4.82 -5.45
N ALA A 84 -2.17 -3.72 -5.10
CA ALA A 84 -1.47 -2.90 -6.09
C ALA A 84 -0.30 -3.66 -6.74
N LEU A 85 0.49 -4.40 -5.96
CA LEU A 85 1.54 -5.29 -6.48
C LEU A 85 0.96 -6.38 -7.40
N ALA A 86 -0.11 -7.03 -6.95
CA ALA A 86 -0.72 -8.12 -7.70
C ALA A 86 -1.33 -7.64 -9.03
N ARG A 87 -1.95 -6.45 -9.07
CA ARG A 87 -2.42 -5.84 -10.33
C ARG A 87 -1.27 -5.50 -11.28
N PHE A 88 -0.18 -4.93 -10.76
CA PHE A 88 1.00 -4.64 -11.55
C PHE A 88 1.58 -5.91 -12.20
N LEU A 89 1.68 -6.99 -11.43
CA LEU A 89 2.15 -8.29 -11.92
C LEU A 89 1.16 -8.92 -12.91
N GLN A 90 -0.15 -8.81 -12.65
CA GLN A 90 -1.20 -9.32 -13.53
C GLN A 90 -1.08 -8.76 -14.95
N GLU A 91 -0.96 -7.45 -15.09
CA GLU A 91 -0.84 -6.78 -16.38
C GLU A 91 0.43 -7.21 -17.12
N ARG A 92 1.54 -7.33 -16.38
CA ARG A 92 2.86 -7.62 -16.97
C ARG A 92 3.04 -9.08 -17.36
N LEU A 93 2.47 -9.99 -16.59
CA LEU A 93 2.50 -11.44 -16.85
C LEU A 93 1.32 -11.91 -17.72
N GLN A 94 0.36 -11.03 -18.03
CA GLN A 94 -0.85 -11.33 -18.79
C GLN A 94 -1.66 -12.48 -18.18
N ARG A 95 -1.98 -12.37 -16.88
CA ARG A 95 -2.65 -13.40 -16.07
C ARG A 95 -4.13 -13.06 -15.81
N PRO A 96 -5.05 -13.20 -16.80
CA PRO A 96 -6.45 -12.84 -16.63
C PRO A 96 -7.17 -13.67 -15.55
N GLU A 97 -6.70 -14.89 -15.26
CA GLU A 97 -7.22 -15.77 -14.21
C GLU A 97 -7.19 -15.14 -12.81
N TRP A 98 -6.25 -14.21 -12.55
CA TRP A 98 -6.16 -13.50 -11.28
C TRP A 98 -7.24 -12.43 -11.10
N ALA A 99 -7.94 -12.03 -12.16
CA ALA A 99 -8.84 -10.88 -12.14
C ALA A 99 -9.97 -11.05 -11.11
N ALA A 100 -10.53 -12.26 -11.01
CA ALA A 100 -11.61 -12.55 -10.07
C ALA A 100 -11.16 -12.43 -8.61
N ALA A 101 -9.99 -12.97 -8.27
CA ALA A 101 -9.42 -12.86 -6.92
C ALA A 101 -9.13 -11.39 -6.55
N LEU A 102 -8.49 -10.64 -7.45
CA LEU A 102 -8.17 -9.22 -7.22
C LEU A 102 -9.41 -8.34 -7.14
N ALA A 103 -10.47 -8.66 -7.88
CA ALA A 103 -11.75 -7.99 -7.76
C ALA A 103 -12.39 -8.18 -6.37
N ARG A 104 -12.31 -9.39 -5.79
CA ARG A 104 -12.84 -9.66 -4.44
C ARG A 104 -12.05 -8.93 -3.35
N VAL A 105 -10.72 -8.90 -3.45
CA VAL A 105 -9.87 -8.09 -2.54
C VAL A 105 -10.25 -6.61 -2.63
N SER A 106 -10.47 -6.11 -3.85
CA SER A 106 -10.92 -4.74 -4.09
C SER A 106 -12.31 -4.45 -3.52
N GLU A 107 -13.25 -5.40 -3.62
CA GLU A 107 -14.59 -5.30 -3.03
C GLU A 107 -14.51 -5.25 -1.51
N TRP A 108 -13.69 -6.11 -0.90
CA TRP A 108 -13.45 -6.08 0.54
C TRP A 108 -12.83 -4.75 0.98
N LEU A 109 -11.87 -4.21 0.23
CA LEU A 109 -11.27 -2.90 0.54
C LEU A 109 -12.25 -1.73 0.42
N ALA A 110 -13.29 -1.85 -0.40
CA ALA A 110 -14.35 -0.85 -0.51
C ALA A 110 -15.38 -0.97 0.62
N ALA A 111 -15.67 -2.19 1.08
CA ALA A 111 -16.59 -2.48 2.17
C ALA A 111 -16.13 -3.71 2.97
N PRO A 112 -15.26 -3.53 3.99
CA PRO A 112 -14.74 -4.64 4.77
C PRO A 112 -15.88 -5.38 5.48
N SER A 113 -16.07 -6.66 5.15
CA SER A 113 -17.12 -7.48 5.74
C SER A 113 -16.67 -8.92 5.94
N ALA A 114 -17.26 -9.61 6.90
CA ALA A 114 -17.00 -11.03 7.12
C ALA A 114 -17.36 -11.88 5.88
N ARG A 115 -18.40 -11.49 5.13
CA ARG A 115 -18.82 -12.18 3.91
C ARG A 115 -17.78 -12.08 2.80
N THR A 116 -17.29 -10.86 2.52
CA THR A 116 -16.26 -10.64 1.50
C THR A 116 -14.92 -11.24 1.92
N ALA A 117 -14.60 -11.23 3.22
CA ALA A 117 -13.43 -11.93 3.76
C ALA A 117 -13.54 -13.46 3.55
N GLN A 118 -14.68 -14.06 3.86
CA GLN A 118 -14.91 -15.49 3.68
C GLN A 118 -14.84 -15.91 2.20
N ALA A 119 -15.34 -15.07 1.29
CA ALA A 119 -15.23 -15.30 -0.15
C ALA A 119 -13.78 -15.21 -0.67
N CYS A 120 -12.92 -14.39 -0.04
CA CYS A 120 -11.49 -14.40 -0.33
C CYS A 120 -10.80 -15.64 0.24
N ALA A 121 -11.27 -16.15 1.40
CA ALA A 121 -10.69 -17.33 2.05
C ALA A 121 -10.99 -18.65 1.31
N SER A 122 -12.05 -18.68 0.49
CA SER A 122 -12.35 -19.85 -0.35
C SER A 122 -11.51 -19.93 -1.61
N GLU A 123 -10.76 -18.88 -1.94
CA GLU A 123 -9.77 -18.95 -3.02
C GLU A 123 -8.53 -19.63 -2.45
N ASP A 124 -8.14 -20.77 -3.04
CA ASP A 124 -6.88 -21.42 -2.69
C ASP A 124 -5.81 -21.00 -3.72
N PRO A 125 -4.97 -20.00 -3.40
CA PRO A 125 -3.91 -19.59 -4.30
C PRO A 125 -2.85 -20.69 -4.53
N HIS A 126 -2.78 -21.73 -3.69
CA HIS A 126 -1.84 -22.85 -3.91
C HIS A 126 -2.24 -23.72 -5.11
N GLU A 127 -3.51 -23.70 -5.53
CA GLU A 127 -3.94 -24.39 -6.76
C GLU A 127 -3.39 -23.75 -8.03
N TRP A 128 -2.84 -22.52 -7.96
CA TRP A 128 -2.26 -21.81 -9.11
C TRP A 128 -0.78 -22.14 -9.37
N GLY A 129 -0.17 -22.98 -8.53
CA GLY A 129 1.23 -23.40 -8.65
C GLY A 129 2.25 -22.36 -8.17
N GLU A 130 3.52 -22.75 -8.08
CA GLU A 130 4.65 -21.85 -7.75
C GLU A 130 5.02 -20.92 -8.94
N GLU A 131 4.03 -20.45 -9.70
CA GLU A 131 4.23 -19.65 -10.90
C GLU A 131 4.44 -18.17 -10.59
N PRO A 132 5.37 -17.46 -11.24
CA PRO A 132 5.74 -16.10 -10.84
C PRO A 132 4.54 -15.17 -10.61
N GLY A 133 4.56 -14.45 -9.49
CA GLY A 133 3.57 -13.46 -9.07
C GLY A 133 2.38 -14.01 -8.29
N TRP A 134 2.27 -15.34 -8.14
CA TRP A 134 1.26 -15.98 -7.28
C TRP A 134 1.34 -15.48 -5.83
N ILE A 135 2.57 -15.20 -5.36
CA ILE A 135 2.86 -14.72 -4.01
C ILE A 135 2.12 -13.42 -3.73
N ALA A 136 2.12 -12.46 -4.66
CA ALA A 136 1.44 -11.17 -4.48
C ALA A 136 -0.10 -11.33 -4.39
N VAL A 137 -0.67 -12.26 -5.15
CA VAL A 137 -2.12 -12.53 -5.09
C VAL A 137 -2.48 -13.26 -3.80
N ALA A 138 -1.68 -14.26 -3.41
CA ALA A 138 -1.85 -14.99 -2.15
C ALA A 138 -1.76 -14.04 -0.95
N ASP A 139 -0.78 -13.14 -0.96
CA ASP A 139 -0.56 -12.13 0.05
C ASP A 139 -1.73 -11.12 0.14
N ALA A 140 -2.30 -10.71 -1.01
CA ALA A 140 -3.48 -9.85 -1.06
C ALA A 140 -4.73 -10.55 -0.48
N LEU A 141 -4.96 -11.82 -0.84
CA LEU A 141 -6.04 -12.64 -0.29
C LEU A 141 -5.82 -12.89 1.21
N TRP A 142 -4.59 -13.11 1.64
CA TRP A 142 -4.25 -13.34 3.04
C TRP A 142 -4.53 -12.11 3.92
N CYS A 143 -4.14 -10.92 3.48
CA CYS A 143 -4.44 -9.68 4.20
C CYS A 143 -5.94 -9.48 4.41
N VAL A 144 -6.76 -9.95 3.48
CA VAL A 144 -8.23 -9.90 3.58
C VAL A 144 -8.79 -11.01 4.48
N THR A 145 -8.07 -12.12 4.67
CA THR A 145 -8.57 -13.32 5.34
C THR A 145 -7.97 -13.58 6.71
N GLU A 146 -6.98 -12.79 7.16
CA GLU A 146 -6.47 -12.76 8.55
C GLU A 146 -7.65 -12.56 9.53
N ALA A 147 -8.34 -13.65 9.87
CA ALA A 147 -9.06 -13.77 11.10
C ALA A 147 -8.00 -13.66 12.18
N SER A 148 -8.22 -12.74 13.11
CA SER A 148 -7.39 -12.39 14.26
C SER A 148 -6.97 -13.56 15.17
N ASP A 149 -7.34 -14.80 14.81
CA ASP A 149 -7.41 -15.97 15.67
C ASP A 149 -6.49 -17.13 15.23
N ARG A 150 -5.69 -16.99 14.17
CA ARG A 150 -4.69 -18.01 13.82
C ARG A 150 -3.43 -17.83 14.68
N GLU A 151 -3.12 -18.84 15.50
CA GLU A 151 -1.94 -18.87 16.39
C GLU A 151 -0.60 -18.92 15.63
N GLU A 152 -0.61 -19.38 14.38
CA GLU A 152 0.58 -19.40 13.53
C GLU A 152 0.62 -18.16 12.62
N PRO A 153 1.61 -17.27 12.80
CA PRO A 153 1.84 -16.19 11.86
C PRO A 153 2.33 -16.80 10.55
N TYR A 154 1.44 -16.86 9.56
CA TYR A 154 1.84 -17.18 8.19
C TYR A 154 2.84 -16.10 7.74
N PRO A 155 3.99 -16.48 7.15
CA PRO A 155 5.02 -15.52 6.80
C PRO A 155 4.44 -14.53 5.78
N PRO A 156 4.38 -13.23 6.09
CA PRO A 156 3.88 -12.26 5.15
C PRO A 156 4.91 -12.14 4.02
N TYR A 157 4.52 -12.63 2.86
CA TYR A 157 5.35 -12.63 1.67
C TYR A 157 5.43 -11.25 0.99
N HIS A 158 5.03 -10.16 1.65
CA HIS A 158 5.12 -8.79 1.12
C HIS A 158 6.51 -8.47 0.54
N TYR A 159 7.56 -8.92 1.22
CA TYR A 159 8.94 -8.73 0.78
C TYR A 159 9.24 -9.55 -0.48
N GLU A 160 8.87 -10.83 -0.50
CA GLU A 160 9.07 -11.72 -1.64
C GLU A 160 8.26 -11.28 -2.86
N ALA A 161 7.00 -10.87 -2.67
CA ALA A 161 6.16 -10.29 -3.72
C ALA A 161 6.76 -9.01 -4.31
N TRP A 162 7.40 -8.17 -3.47
CA TRP A 162 8.12 -6.99 -3.93
C TRP A 162 9.39 -7.33 -4.71
N GLU A 163 10.23 -8.24 -4.19
CA GLU A 163 11.44 -8.70 -4.87
C GLU A 163 11.11 -9.34 -6.22
N GLU A 164 10.10 -10.20 -6.26
CA GLU A 164 9.60 -10.83 -7.47
C GLU A 164 9.08 -9.81 -8.48
N ALA A 165 8.30 -8.81 -8.04
CA ALA A 165 7.88 -7.71 -8.91
C ALA A 165 9.06 -6.89 -9.44
N CYS A 166 10.08 -6.68 -8.63
CA CYS A 166 11.31 -6.00 -9.03
C CYS A 166 12.10 -6.83 -10.05
N GLU A 167 12.20 -8.13 -9.87
CA GLU A 167 12.85 -9.06 -10.78
C GLU A 167 12.12 -9.12 -12.13
N ILE A 168 10.80 -9.34 -12.11
CA ILE A 168 9.95 -9.41 -13.32
C ILE A 168 9.91 -8.07 -14.06
N SER A 169 9.95 -6.95 -13.33
CA SER A 169 9.98 -5.62 -13.95
C SER A 169 11.35 -5.28 -14.54
N GLY A 170 12.43 -5.82 -13.97
CA GLY A 170 13.79 -5.36 -14.20
C GLY A 170 14.01 -3.89 -13.81
N ASN A 171 13.03 -3.27 -13.13
CA ASN A 171 13.03 -1.84 -12.82
C ASN A 171 12.21 -1.57 -11.54
N PRO A 172 12.85 -1.61 -10.35
CA PRO A 172 12.20 -1.31 -9.07
C PRO A 172 11.51 0.06 -9.03
N ALA A 173 12.03 1.05 -9.77
CA ALA A 173 11.42 2.38 -9.82
C ALA A 173 10.06 2.35 -10.54
N ALA A 174 9.89 1.49 -11.55
CA ALA A 174 8.60 1.31 -12.23
C ALA A 174 7.55 0.70 -11.28
N VAL A 175 7.95 -0.30 -10.48
CA VAL A 175 7.07 -0.89 -9.46
C VAL A 175 6.69 0.15 -8.40
N ALA A 176 7.67 0.93 -7.90
CA ALA A 176 7.43 2.00 -6.93
C ALA A 176 6.48 3.08 -7.47
N LEU A 177 6.62 3.48 -8.74
CA LEU A 177 5.70 4.42 -9.40
C LEU A 177 4.29 3.86 -9.55
N ALA A 178 4.15 2.58 -9.92
CA ALA A 178 2.85 1.92 -10.02
C ALA A 178 2.14 1.84 -8.66
N LEU A 179 2.90 1.51 -7.61
CA LEU A 179 2.44 1.55 -6.23
C LEU A 179 2.06 2.97 -5.80
N GLN A 180 2.89 3.97 -6.09
CA GLN A 180 2.60 5.36 -5.80
C GLN A 180 1.28 5.80 -6.46
N ALA A 181 1.07 5.49 -7.74
CA ALA A 181 -0.15 5.83 -8.45
C ALA A 181 -1.39 5.16 -7.84
N SER A 182 -1.27 3.88 -7.48
CA SER A 182 -2.38 3.09 -6.90
C SER A 182 -2.72 3.51 -5.47
N LEU A 183 -1.71 3.87 -4.68
CA LEU A 183 -1.85 4.15 -3.25
C LEU A 183 -2.01 5.64 -2.93
N ARG A 184 -1.71 6.54 -3.88
CA ARG A 184 -1.81 7.99 -3.69
C ARG A 184 -3.13 8.44 -3.06
N PRO A 185 -4.31 7.99 -3.53
CA PRO A 185 -5.59 8.44 -2.96
C PRO A 185 -5.76 8.10 -1.47
N TRP A 186 -4.99 7.13 -0.96
CA TRP A 186 -5.14 6.62 0.40
C TRP A 186 -3.99 7.03 1.31
N VAL A 187 -2.77 7.07 0.79
CA VAL A 187 -1.61 7.50 1.57
C VAL A 187 -1.61 9.02 1.77
N LEU A 188 -2.16 9.75 0.79
CA LEU A 188 -2.22 11.21 0.80
C LEU A 188 -3.58 11.66 0.21
N PRO A 189 -4.71 11.34 0.88
CA PRO A 189 -6.02 11.77 0.40
C PRO A 189 -6.01 13.30 0.36
N LEU A 190 -6.15 13.84 -0.85
CA LEU A 190 -6.51 15.23 -1.07
C LEU A 190 -8.03 15.25 -0.88
N ASP A 191 -8.51 15.93 0.16
CA ASP A 191 -9.95 16.12 0.38
C ASP A 191 -10.55 17.04 -0.71
#